data_AF-A0A8H3XAH8-F1
#
_entry.id   AF-A0A8H3XAH8-F1
#
_cell.length_a   1.000
_cell.length_b   1.000
_cell.length_c   1.000
_cell.angle_alpha   90.00
_cell.angle_beta   90.00
_cell.angle_gamma   90.00
#
_symmetry.space_group_name_H-M   'P 1'
#
loop_
_entity.id
_entity.type
_entity.pdbx_description
1 polymer ?
#
loop_
_entity_poly.entity_id
_entity_poly.type
_entity_poly.pdbx_seq_one_letter_code
_entity_poly.pdbx_strand_id
1 'polypeptide(L)'
;MPSINFIHDKSYSIQKNLTIQNQEKIQNSFVNRILKKNKFVRWVNRLTHSPKYKVLPAEEVQDLPRYKPKDYVFKYPTTWIPKNDIHPRAKELEDSFVNWGTKLGFIKEEKGEAMSHEMGLDVYVGYPLADCDYKKILHFGKYAALWLFWDDFEVENYKEVSWSPEMVSKYFTTRGGYDELSFYSYDGAFDDPRITLDMLNVNNVSPICLAWIELFDEMAKERSEKWVKRIANEMKFWMFSSIEENKIAKIFERTGKHPTLGQYFKIRKYTIGMIPCLSYIENIINFEIDPQILKDPTLKRIRDLSCILVALTNDAFSFWKDIHNNWVNSINAVARTNHVNYEEAFKRITIFHNELVQEFDKLANCLPNWDQETNYAIKKWLQCTREMIRGFAEFAAKANRYTKNKIVTRDDFVLEFSLGYN
;
A
#
# COMPACT_ATOMS: atom_id res chain seq x y z
N MET A 1 -68.87 35.85 -28.71
CA MET A 1 -68.57 34.45 -29.11
C MET A 1 -67.07 34.23 -28.93
N PRO A 2 -66.65 33.06 -28.43
CA PRO A 2 -65.42 32.90 -27.66
C PRO A 2 -64.19 32.52 -28.50
N SER A 3 -63.02 32.86 -27.96
CA SER A 3 -61.69 32.45 -28.37
C SER A 3 -61.38 31.02 -27.92
N ILE A 4 -60.81 30.22 -28.82
CA ILE A 4 -60.27 28.89 -28.53
C ILE A 4 -58.78 29.04 -28.21
N ASN A 5 -58.39 28.75 -26.97
CA ASN A 5 -57.00 28.50 -26.58
C ASN A 5 -56.87 27.00 -26.26
N PHE A 6 -56.00 26.30 -26.99
CA PHE A 6 -55.59 24.93 -26.66
C PHE A 6 -54.61 24.97 -25.48
N ILE A 7 -55.06 24.48 -24.32
CA ILE A 7 -54.18 24.10 -23.20
C ILE A 7 -53.90 22.60 -23.34
N HIS A 8 -52.66 22.25 -23.67
CA HIS A 8 -52.18 20.87 -23.57
C HIS A 8 -52.07 20.47 -22.10
N ASP A 9 -52.90 19.53 -21.69
CA ASP A 9 -52.99 19.00 -20.33
C ASP A 9 -51.76 18.13 -20.00
N LYS A 10 -50.83 18.69 -19.21
CA LYS A 10 -49.61 18.01 -18.72
C LYS A 10 -49.85 17.08 -17.52
N SER A 11 -51.09 16.89 -17.08
CA SER A 11 -51.40 16.10 -15.89
C SER A 11 -51.49 14.58 -16.15
N TYR A 12 -51.85 14.17 -17.38
CA TYR A 12 -52.08 12.75 -17.72
C TYR A 12 -50.81 11.92 -17.98
N SER A 13 -49.68 12.55 -18.35
CA SER A 13 -48.42 11.83 -18.63
C SER A 13 -47.56 11.56 -17.39
N ILE A 14 -47.72 12.38 -16.34
CA ILE A 14 -46.92 12.27 -15.11
C ILE A 14 -47.43 11.12 -14.22
N GLN A 15 -48.75 10.91 -14.13
CA GLN A 15 -49.31 9.80 -13.35
C GLN A 15 -49.01 8.42 -13.96
N LYS A 16 -48.95 8.29 -15.29
CA LYS A 16 -48.62 7.00 -15.93
C LYS A 16 -47.16 6.61 -15.73
N ASN A 17 -46.22 7.57 -15.78
CA ASN A 17 -44.79 7.32 -15.56
C ASN A 17 -44.44 7.02 -14.09
N LEU A 18 -45.11 7.68 -13.13
CA LEU A 18 -44.94 7.37 -11.70
C LEU A 18 -45.48 5.98 -11.34
N THR A 19 -46.55 5.54 -11.99
CA THR A 19 -47.16 4.22 -11.75
C THR A 19 -46.29 3.09 -12.31
N ILE A 20 -45.68 3.29 -13.49
CA ILE A 20 -44.76 2.31 -14.12
C ILE A 20 -43.43 2.24 -13.34
N GLN A 21 -42.82 3.38 -12.96
CA GLN A 21 -41.60 3.37 -12.16
C GLN A 21 -41.80 2.75 -10.78
N ASN A 22 -42.95 2.98 -10.12
CA ASN A 22 -43.25 2.32 -8.85
C ASN A 22 -43.53 0.82 -9.03
N GLN A 23 -44.19 0.40 -10.11
CA GLN A 23 -44.38 -1.03 -10.41
C GLN A 23 -43.05 -1.74 -10.70
N GLU A 24 -42.13 -1.14 -11.45
CA GLU A 24 -40.78 -1.69 -11.67
C GLU A 24 -39.93 -1.71 -10.39
N LYS A 25 -40.04 -0.69 -9.53
CA LYS A 25 -39.33 -0.68 -8.23
C LYS A 25 -39.88 -1.74 -7.28
N ILE A 26 -41.19 -1.98 -7.29
CA ILE A 26 -41.86 -3.00 -6.47
C ILE A 26 -41.56 -4.40 -7.01
N GLN A 27 -41.59 -4.61 -8.33
CA GLN A 27 -41.18 -5.87 -8.96
C GLN A 27 -39.71 -6.17 -8.70
N ASN A 28 -38.80 -5.20 -8.86
CA ASN A 28 -37.38 -5.39 -8.56
C ASN A 28 -37.12 -5.60 -7.06
N SER A 29 -37.87 -4.93 -6.17
CA SER A 29 -37.81 -5.15 -4.72
C SER A 29 -38.29 -6.55 -4.34
N PHE A 30 -39.38 -7.02 -4.95
CA PHE A 30 -39.98 -8.33 -4.70
C PHE A 30 -39.13 -9.47 -5.27
N VAL A 31 -38.63 -9.33 -6.50
CA VAL A 31 -37.67 -10.26 -7.13
C VAL A 31 -36.37 -10.30 -6.32
N ASN A 32 -35.81 -9.16 -5.91
CA ASN A 32 -34.62 -9.15 -5.05
C ASN A 32 -34.87 -9.77 -3.66
N ARG A 33 -36.08 -9.64 -3.12
CA ARG A 33 -36.46 -10.22 -1.84
C ARG A 33 -36.71 -11.73 -1.94
N ILE A 34 -37.18 -12.23 -3.10
CA ILE A 34 -37.26 -13.66 -3.43
C ILE A 34 -35.86 -14.24 -3.66
N LEU A 35 -35.00 -13.57 -4.42
CA LEU A 35 -33.61 -13.98 -4.67
C LEU A 35 -32.78 -14.03 -3.35
N LYS A 36 -33.02 -13.09 -2.41
CA LYS A 36 -32.37 -13.09 -1.08
C LYS A 36 -32.91 -14.14 -0.11
N LYS A 37 -34.18 -14.55 -0.23
CA LYS A 37 -34.81 -15.54 0.67
C LYS A 37 -34.76 -16.97 0.14
N ASN A 38 -34.56 -17.18 -1.16
CA ASN A 38 -34.53 -18.51 -1.74
C ASN A 38 -33.20 -19.20 -1.42
N LYS A 39 -33.25 -20.25 -0.58
CA LYS A 39 -32.09 -21.07 -0.21
C LYS A 39 -31.36 -21.61 -1.43
N PHE A 40 -32.08 -21.93 -2.51
CA PHE A 40 -31.49 -22.41 -3.76
C PHE A 40 -30.69 -21.32 -4.49
N VAL A 41 -31.17 -20.08 -4.55
CA VAL A 41 -30.41 -18.96 -5.16
C VAL A 41 -29.21 -18.55 -4.31
N ARG A 42 -29.34 -18.55 -2.97
CA ARG A 42 -28.19 -18.38 -2.07
C ARG A 42 -27.20 -19.53 -2.21
N TRP A 43 -27.67 -20.75 -2.47
CA TRP A 43 -26.84 -21.92 -2.70
C TRP A 43 -26.16 -21.88 -4.08
N VAL A 44 -26.86 -21.47 -5.14
CA VAL A 44 -26.31 -21.27 -6.49
C VAL A 44 -25.31 -20.10 -6.50
N ASN A 45 -25.60 -18.98 -5.82
CA ASN A 45 -24.61 -17.91 -5.63
C ASN A 45 -23.43 -18.32 -4.75
N ARG A 46 -23.65 -19.20 -3.75
CA ARG A 46 -22.55 -19.86 -3.00
C ARG A 46 -21.79 -20.88 -3.84
N LEU A 47 -22.36 -21.44 -4.90
CA LEU A 47 -21.68 -22.38 -5.81
C LEU A 47 -20.92 -21.65 -6.91
N THR A 48 -21.40 -20.50 -7.37
CA THR A 48 -20.67 -19.62 -8.29
C THR A 48 -19.58 -18.80 -7.59
N HIS A 49 -19.68 -18.61 -6.28
CA HIS A 49 -18.70 -17.89 -5.44
C HIS A 49 -18.04 -18.74 -4.34
N SER A 50 -18.22 -20.07 -4.32
CA SER A 50 -17.38 -20.93 -3.47
C SER A 50 -15.96 -20.82 -4.02
N PRO A 51 -14.98 -20.43 -3.21
CA PRO A 51 -13.65 -20.19 -3.73
C PRO A 51 -13.18 -21.48 -4.42
N LYS A 52 -12.69 -21.33 -5.66
CA LYS A 52 -11.97 -22.40 -6.38
C LYS A 52 -10.62 -22.74 -5.69
N TYR A 53 -10.45 -22.30 -4.44
CA TYR A 53 -9.22 -22.36 -3.68
C TYR A 53 -9.53 -22.53 -2.20
N LYS A 54 -8.62 -23.17 -1.47
CA LYS A 54 -8.61 -23.25 -0.02
C LYS A 54 -7.40 -22.45 0.49
N VAL A 55 -7.54 -21.80 1.63
CA VAL A 55 -6.40 -21.27 2.38
C VAL A 55 -6.10 -22.29 3.47
N LEU A 56 -4.91 -22.88 3.44
CA LEU A 56 -4.49 -23.93 4.37
C LEU A 56 -3.16 -23.55 5.04
N PRO A 57 -2.93 -23.96 6.29
CA PRO A 57 -1.64 -23.78 6.96
C PRO A 57 -0.49 -24.39 6.15
N ALA A 58 0.67 -23.73 6.17
CA ALA A 58 1.83 -24.18 5.41
C ALA A 58 2.29 -25.58 5.82
N GLU A 59 2.16 -25.95 7.11
CA GLU A 59 2.45 -27.30 7.58
C GLU A 59 1.52 -28.39 7.01
N GLU A 60 0.25 -28.07 6.71
CA GLU A 60 -0.73 -29.05 6.22
C GLU A 60 -0.57 -29.36 4.72
N VAL A 61 0.19 -28.55 3.99
CA VAL A 61 0.31 -28.63 2.54
C VAL A 61 1.71 -28.97 2.07
N GLN A 62 2.58 -29.47 2.97
CA GLN A 62 3.98 -29.78 2.65
C GLN A 62 4.09 -30.82 1.53
N ASP A 63 3.22 -31.83 1.56
CA ASP A 63 3.19 -32.94 0.60
C ASP A 63 2.42 -32.64 -0.69
N LEU A 64 1.74 -31.49 -0.77
CA LEU A 64 1.00 -31.10 -1.98
C LEU A 64 1.95 -30.61 -3.09
N PRO A 65 1.69 -30.97 -4.35
CA PRO A 65 2.47 -30.48 -5.49
C PRO A 65 2.39 -28.95 -5.61
N ARG A 66 3.50 -28.31 -5.96
CA ARG A 66 3.55 -26.85 -6.17
C ARG A 66 3.26 -26.51 -7.63
N TYR A 67 2.25 -25.69 -7.86
CA TYR A 67 1.99 -25.13 -9.18
C TYR A 67 2.81 -23.84 -9.34
N LYS A 68 3.83 -23.90 -10.21
CA LYS A 68 4.77 -22.80 -10.51
C LYS A 68 4.71 -22.43 -11.99
N PRO A 69 3.66 -21.75 -12.46
CA PRO A 69 3.64 -21.23 -13.82
C PRO A 69 4.83 -20.30 -14.05
N LYS A 70 5.43 -20.38 -15.25
CA LYS A 70 6.44 -19.40 -15.70
C LYS A 70 5.92 -17.96 -15.65
N ASP A 71 4.60 -17.80 -15.69
CA ASP A 71 3.91 -16.52 -15.66
C ASP A 71 3.69 -15.98 -14.23
N TYR A 72 4.08 -16.70 -13.17
CA TYR A 72 3.97 -16.26 -11.75
C TYR A 72 5.32 -15.84 -11.16
N VAL A 73 6.19 -15.33 -12.03
CA VAL A 73 7.52 -14.85 -11.69
C VAL A 73 7.56 -13.32 -11.81
N PHE A 74 7.67 -12.64 -10.67
CA PHE A 74 7.94 -11.20 -10.61
C PHE A 74 9.40 -10.96 -10.92
N LYS A 75 9.68 -10.37 -12.07
CA LYS A 75 11.02 -10.25 -12.64
C LYS A 75 11.64 -8.91 -12.33
N TYR A 76 12.90 -8.94 -11.91
CA TYR A 76 13.74 -7.77 -11.69
C TYR A 76 15.04 -7.90 -12.49
N PRO A 77 15.57 -6.81 -13.06
CA PRO A 77 16.87 -6.82 -13.71
C PRO A 77 17.98 -7.18 -12.73
N THR A 78 18.99 -7.92 -13.17
CA THR A 78 20.14 -8.25 -12.31
C THR A 78 20.90 -7.00 -11.82
N THR A 79 20.77 -5.86 -12.51
CA THR A 79 21.34 -4.56 -12.11
C THR A 79 20.65 -3.94 -10.89
N TRP A 80 19.49 -4.47 -10.47
CA TRP A 80 18.79 -4.05 -9.26
C TRP A 80 19.30 -4.78 -8.01
N ILE A 81 20.12 -5.80 -8.18
CA ILE A 81 20.68 -6.60 -7.09
C ILE A 81 21.93 -5.89 -6.55
N PRO A 82 21.96 -5.51 -5.26
CA PRO A 82 23.18 -5.01 -4.63
C PRO A 82 24.27 -6.09 -4.58
N LYS A 83 25.50 -5.71 -4.27
CA LYS A 83 26.62 -6.66 -4.13
C LYS A 83 26.32 -7.72 -3.07
N ASN A 84 25.78 -7.32 -1.93
CA ASN A 84 25.26 -8.24 -0.92
C ASN A 84 23.77 -8.44 -1.11
N ASP A 85 23.30 -9.68 -1.09
CA ASP A 85 21.87 -9.97 -1.28
C ASP A 85 20.99 -9.47 -0.12
N ILE A 86 21.56 -9.57 1.09
CA ILE A 86 21.05 -9.09 2.36
C ILE A 86 22.19 -8.39 3.08
N HIS A 87 21.90 -7.32 3.83
CA HIS A 87 22.88 -6.59 4.61
C HIS A 87 23.61 -7.56 5.56
N PRO A 88 24.97 -7.60 5.58
CA PRO A 88 25.73 -8.56 6.38
C PRO A 88 25.44 -8.50 7.89
N ARG A 89 24.89 -7.37 8.36
CA ARG A 89 24.51 -7.11 9.76
C ARG A 89 22.99 -7.03 9.96
N ALA A 90 22.19 -7.67 9.10
CA ALA A 90 20.72 -7.62 9.18
C ALA A 90 20.17 -8.02 10.55
N LYS A 91 20.74 -9.05 11.19
CA LYS A 91 20.36 -9.45 12.55
C LYS A 91 20.64 -8.35 13.58
N GLU A 92 21.78 -7.66 13.48
CA GLU A 92 22.10 -6.55 14.37
C GLU A 92 21.16 -5.35 14.17
N LEU A 93 20.66 -5.13 12.95
CA LEU A 93 19.66 -4.09 12.66
C LEU A 93 18.31 -4.43 13.32
N GLU A 94 17.87 -5.68 13.21
CA GLU A 94 16.67 -6.19 13.90
C GLU A 94 16.83 -6.02 15.43
N ASP A 95 17.92 -6.53 16.00
CA ASP A 95 18.16 -6.49 17.45
C ASP A 95 18.23 -5.04 17.95
N SER A 96 18.83 -4.14 17.16
CA SER A 96 18.89 -2.71 17.49
C SER A 96 17.51 -2.06 17.51
N PHE A 97 16.61 -2.44 16.61
CA PHE A 97 15.24 -1.94 16.58
C PHE A 97 14.42 -2.47 17.77
N VAL A 98 14.51 -3.78 18.07
CA VAL A 98 13.82 -4.39 19.21
C VAL A 98 14.28 -3.75 20.53
N ASN A 99 15.59 -3.65 20.75
CA ASN A 99 16.15 -3.02 21.94
C ASN A 99 15.72 -1.55 22.08
N TRP A 100 15.68 -0.81 20.97
CA TRP A 100 15.21 0.57 20.96
C TRP A 100 13.73 0.67 21.32
N GLY A 101 12.88 -0.19 20.76
CA GLY A 101 11.46 -0.18 21.08
C GLY A 101 11.12 -0.66 22.49
N THR A 102 11.89 -1.58 23.05
CA THR A 102 11.79 -1.97 24.46
C THR A 102 12.17 -0.83 25.39
N LYS A 103 13.28 -0.13 25.09
CA LYS A 103 13.70 1.05 25.86
C LYS A 103 12.66 2.16 25.86
N LEU A 104 12.00 2.40 24.73
CA LEU A 104 10.95 3.42 24.61
C LEU A 104 9.58 2.95 25.14
N GLY A 105 9.39 1.65 25.34
CA GLY A 105 8.20 1.06 25.93
C GLY A 105 7.06 0.75 24.95
N PHE A 106 7.28 0.79 23.63
CA PHE A 106 6.29 0.34 22.63
C PHE A 106 6.44 -1.14 22.25
N ILE A 107 7.56 -1.77 22.61
CA ILE A 107 7.76 -3.22 22.50
C ILE A 107 7.88 -3.80 23.91
N LYS A 108 7.05 -4.78 24.24
CA LYS A 108 7.19 -5.53 25.51
C LYS A 108 8.38 -6.46 25.40
N GLU A 109 9.27 -6.43 26.39
CA GLU A 109 10.52 -7.20 26.42
C GLU A 109 10.26 -8.69 26.18
N GLU A 110 9.28 -9.27 26.86
CA GLU A 110 8.93 -10.68 26.76
C GLU A 110 8.31 -11.10 25.41
N LYS A 111 7.97 -10.13 24.56
CA LYS A 111 7.38 -10.36 23.23
C LYS A 111 8.29 -9.96 22.08
N GLY A 112 9.40 -9.27 22.35
CA GLY A 112 10.26 -8.66 21.33
C GLY A 112 10.70 -9.65 20.25
N GLU A 113 11.33 -10.75 20.67
CA GLU A 113 11.88 -11.79 19.78
C GLU A 113 10.80 -12.52 18.98
N ALA A 114 9.72 -12.94 19.64
CA ALA A 114 8.64 -13.67 18.96
C ALA A 114 7.97 -12.81 17.88
N MET A 115 7.75 -11.53 18.20
CA MET A 115 7.12 -10.59 17.27
C MET A 115 8.09 -10.20 16.15
N SER A 116 9.39 -10.00 16.42
CA SER A 116 10.36 -9.68 15.36
C SER A 116 10.51 -10.83 14.37
N HIS A 117 10.56 -12.06 14.88
CA HIS A 117 10.56 -13.28 14.08
C HIS A 117 9.27 -13.45 13.28
N GLU A 118 8.10 -13.19 13.88
CA GLU A 118 6.82 -13.26 13.18
C GLU A 118 6.74 -12.25 12.02
N MET A 119 7.22 -11.03 12.25
CA MET A 119 7.23 -9.99 11.24
C MET A 119 8.29 -10.21 10.15
N GLY A 120 9.35 -10.98 10.44
CA GLY A 120 10.50 -11.15 9.54
C GLY A 120 11.34 -9.87 9.45
N LEU A 121 11.63 -9.23 10.59
CA LEU A 121 12.26 -7.92 10.63
C LEU A 121 13.68 -7.91 10.07
N ASP A 122 14.47 -8.96 10.29
CA ASP A 122 15.80 -9.12 9.70
C ASP A 122 15.77 -9.07 8.17
N VAL A 123 14.78 -9.71 7.56
CA VAL A 123 14.53 -9.64 6.12
C VAL A 123 14.10 -8.22 5.73
N TYR A 124 13.17 -7.63 6.49
CA TYR A 124 12.59 -6.33 6.18
C TYR A 124 13.61 -5.19 6.17
N VAL A 125 14.52 -5.16 7.15
CA VAL A 125 15.56 -4.13 7.26
C VAL A 125 16.86 -4.52 6.56
N GLY A 126 17.05 -5.81 6.27
CA GLY A 126 18.29 -6.34 5.70
C GLY A 126 18.33 -6.35 4.17
N TYR A 127 17.23 -6.61 3.49
CA TYR A 127 17.22 -6.70 2.03
C TYR A 127 17.24 -5.34 1.33
N PRO A 128 16.46 -4.33 1.77
CA PRO A 128 16.59 -2.99 1.21
C PRO A 128 17.98 -2.41 1.48
N LEU A 129 18.64 -1.86 0.45
CA LEU A 129 19.91 -1.16 0.56
C LEU A 129 21.03 -1.97 1.26
N ALA A 130 21.16 -3.25 0.91
CA ALA A 130 22.05 -4.20 1.57
C ALA A 130 23.55 -3.82 1.59
N ASP A 131 24.00 -2.93 0.72
CA ASP A 131 25.38 -2.43 0.68
C ASP A 131 25.60 -1.11 1.43
N CYS A 132 24.55 -0.56 2.04
CA CYS A 132 24.61 0.72 2.73
C CYS A 132 25.49 0.65 3.99
N ASP A 133 26.12 1.79 4.34
CA ASP A 133 26.85 1.90 5.60
C ASP A 133 25.96 1.63 6.81
N TYR A 134 26.51 0.91 7.80
CA TYR A 134 25.74 0.45 8.96
C TYR A 134 25.05 1.59 9.72
N LYS A 135 25.71 2.74 9.91
CA LYS A 135 25.11 3.86 10.66
C LYS A 135 23.89 4.41 9.93
N LYS A 136 24.00 4.56 8.61
CA LYS A 136 22.93 5.08 7.75
C LYS A 136 21.77 4.09 7.65
N ILE A 137 22.06 2.81 7.42
CA ILE A 137 21.03 1.79 7.29
C ILE A 137 20.37 1.47 8.62
N LEU A 138 21.06 1.60 9.76
CA LEU A 138 20.43 1.47 11.08
C LEU A 138 19.33 2.51 11.28
N HIS A 139 19.58 3.75 10.89
CA HIS A 139 18.61 4.82 11.01
C HIS A 139 17.39 4.59 10.11
N PHE A 140 17.62 4.23 8.84
CA PHE A 140 16.55 3.83 7.93
C PHE A 140 15.80 2.56 8.39
N GLY A 141 16.51 1.56 8.89
CA GLY A 141 15.93 0.31 9.38
C GLY A 141 15.00 0.54 10.55
N LYS A 142 15.39 1.41 11.49
CA LYS A 142 14.49 1.86 12.56
C LYS A 142 13.25 2.58 12.02
N TYR A 143 13.43 3.49 11.07
CA TYR A 143 12.34 4.19 10.40
C TYR A 143 11.36 3.23 9.72
N ALA A 144 11.87 2.32 8.88
CA ALA A 144 11.06 1.38 8.12
C ALA A 144 10.33 0.42 9.06
N ALA A 145 11.04 -0.18 10.03
CA ALA A 145 10.45 -1.09 11.00
C ALA A 145 9.39 -0.40 11.87
N LEU A 146 9.63 0.85 12.30
CA LEU A 146 8.63 1.63 13.03
C LEU A 146 7.38 1.89 12.19
N TRP A 147 7.53 2.20 10.90
CA TRP A 147 6.41 2.31 9.96
C TRP A 147 5.60 1.01 9.88
N LEU A 148 6.28 -0.13 9.74
CA LEU A 148 5.62 -1.43 9.62
C LEU A 148 4.82 -1.79 10.88
N PHE A 149 5.40 -1.53 12.05
CA PHE A 149 4.71 -1.68 13.32
C PHE A 149 3.51 -0.77 13.44
N TRP A 150 3.70 0.48 13.02
CA TRP A 150 2.64 1.46 13.15
C TRP A 150 1.44 1.07 12.29
N ASP A 151 1.69 0.66 11.05
CA ASP A 151 0.67 0.16 10.12
C ASP A 151 -0.06 -1.06 10.69
N ASP A 152 0.68 -2.10 11.10
CA ASP A 152 0.08 -3.33 11.61
C ASP A 152 -0.68 -3.12 12.94
N PHE A 153 -0.12 -2.40 13.92
CA PHE A 153 -0.66 -2.36 15.29
C PHE A 153 -1.64 -1.21 15.56
N GLU A 154 -1.49 -0.06 14.92
CA GLU A 154 -2.36 1.10 15.18
C GLU A 154 -3.29 1.40 14.00
N VAL A 155 -2.92 1.10 12.75
CA VAL A 155 -3.72 1.47 11.57
C VAL A 155 -4.62 0.33 11.08
N GLU A 156 -4.08 -0.88 10.91
CA GLU A 156 -4.87 -2.06 10.51
C GLU A 156 -5.73 -2.58 11.69
N ASN A 157 -5.21 -2.53 12.92
CA ASN A 157 -5.86 -3.12 14.11
C ASN A 157 -6.75 -2.16 14.92
N TYR A 158 -6.56 -0.84 14.81
CA TYR A 158 -7.38 0.17 15.49
C TYR A 158 -8.11 1.06 14.49
N LYS A 159 -9.41 1.32 14.72
CA LYS A 159 -10.25 2.12 13.81
C LYS A 159 -9.96 3.63 13.85
N GLU A 160 -9.08 4.07 14.75
CA GLU A 160 -8.72 5.47 15.00
C GLU A 160 -7.21 5.59 15.14
N VAL A 161 -6.59 6.44 14.30
CA VAL A 161 -5.16 6.73 14.39
C VAL A 161 -4.92 7.79 15.46
N SER A 162 -4.03 7.51 16.41
CA SER A 162 -3.75 8.41 17.54
C SER A 162 -2.37 9.08 17.44
N TRP A 163 -2.30 10.35 17.87
CA TRP A 163 -1.09 11.17 17.88
C TRP A 163 -0.84 11.79 19.25
N SER A 164 0.41 12.17 19.52
CA SER A 164 0.71 13.09 20.62
C SER A 164 0.63 14.57 20.18
N PRO A 165 0.19 15.48 21.08
CA PRO A 165 0.21 16.91 20.82
C PRO A 165 1.57 17.43 20.36
N GLU A 166 2.65 16.91 20.94
CA GLU A 166 4.04 17.31 20.69
C GLU A 166 4.49 16.94 19.29
N MET A 167 4.15 15.72 18.85
CA MET A 167 4.42 15.25 17.50
C MET A 167 3.73 16.13 16.46
N VAL A 168 2.44 16.42 16.69
CA VAL A 168 1.65 17.31 15.84
C VAL A 168 2.23 18.72 15.83
N SER A 169 2.57 19.25 17.00
CA SER A 169 3.11 20.61 17.20
C SER A 169 4.54 20.79 16.66
N LYS A 170 5.36 19.74 16.63
CA LYS A 170 6.76 19.85 16.22
C LYS A 170 6.95 19.56 14.73
N TYR A 171 6.26 18.56 14.19
CA TYR A 171 6.53 18.08 12.82
C TYR A 171 5.33 18.16 11.87
N PHE A 172 4.10 18.26 12.38
CA PHE A 172 2.88 18.21 11.54
C PHE A 172 2.02 19.47 11.62
N THR A 173 2.57 20.58 12.13
CA THR A 173 1.80 21.80 12.41
C THR A 173 1.12 22.34 11.18
N THR A 174 -0.16 22.63 11.36
CA THR A 174 -1.02 23.40 10.46
C THR A 174 -0.70 24.90 10.44
N ARG A 175 0.45 25.32 10.99
CA ARG A 175 0.89 26.74 11.00
C ARG A 175 2.01 27.05 10.01
N GLY A 176 2.62 26.05 9.36
CA GLY A 176 3.15 26.30 8.02
C GLY A 176 1.92 26.45 7.13
N GLY A 177 1.72 27.63 6.52
CA GLY A 177 0.59 27.84 5.61
C GLY A 177 0.44 26.66 4.67
N TYR A 178 -0.80 26.29 4.36
CA TYR A 178 -1.08 25.35 3.28
C TYR A 178 -0.35 25.85 2.04
N ASP A 179 0.81 25.27 1.78
CA ASP A 179 1.60 25.64 0.63
C ASP A 179 0.94 24.92 -0.53
N GLU A 180 0.38 25.69 -1.47
CA GLU A 180 -0.04 25.14 -2.76
C GLU A 180 1.13 24.43 -3.47
N LEU A 181 2.39 24.66 -3.03
CA LEU A 181 3.59 23.94 -3.46
C LEU A 181 3.86 22.64 -2.70
N SER A 182 3.08 22.30 -1.67
CA SER A 182 3.08 20.94 -1.12
C SER A 182 2.68 20.01 -2.26
N PHE A 183 3.58 19.08 -2.58
CA PHE A 183 3.66 18.37 -3.86
C PHE A 183 2.44 17.47 -4.19
N TYR A 184 1.37 17.56 -3.41
CA TYR A 184 0.16 16.77 -3.49
C TYR A 184 -1.08 17.66 -3.30
N SER A 185 -1.27 18.65 -4.19
CA SER A 185 -2.62 19.07 -4.56
C SER A 185 -3.25 17.89 -5.30
N TYR A 186 -3.89 17.02 -4.53
CA TYR A 186 -4.37 15.73 -4.98
C TYR A 186 -5.52 15.87 -6.00
N ASP A 187 -5.66 14.87 -6.88
CA ASP A 187 -6.84 14.62 -7.73
C ASP A 187 -8.09 14.25 -6.88
N GLY A 188 -8.42 15.03 -5.85
CA GLY A 188 -9.65 14.92 -5.07
C GLY A 188 -9.73 13.78 -4.05
N ALA A 189 -8.64 13.39 -3.35
CA ALA A 189 -8.74 12.38 -2.27
C ALA A 189 -9.25 12.92 -0.93
N PHE A 190 -9.26 14.22 -0.72
CA PHE A 190 -9.76 14.81 0.52
C PHE A 190 -10.77 15.89 0.16
N ASP A 191 -12.03 15.64 0.48
CA ASP A 191 -13.11 16.61 0.28
C ASP A 191 -12.99 17.81 1.25
N ASP A 192 -12.33 17.65 2.42
CA ASP A 192 -11.98 18.76 3.33
C ASP A 192 -10.79 18.41 4.28
N PRO A 193 -9.67 19.17 4.25
CA PRO A 193 -8.55 19.01 5.18
C PRO A 193 -8.91 19.19 6.66
N ARG A 194 -9.97 19.95 7.00
CA ARG A 194 -10.41 20.19 8.39
C ARG A 194 -11.10 18.99 8.98
N ILE A 195 -11.99 18.33 8.22
CA ILE A 195 -12.62 17.06 8.61
C ILE A 195 -11.56 15.99 8.87
N THR A 196 -10.46 16.06 8.13
CA THR A 196 -9.33 15.12 8.22
C THR A 196 -8.49 15.34 9.49
N LEU A 197 -8.38 16.57 9.99
CA LEU A 197 -7.76 16.88 11.28
C LEU A 197 -8.66 16.46 12.45
N ASP A 198 -9.98 16.59 12.32
CA ASP A 198 -10.94 16.16 13.34
C ASP A 198 -10.98 14.62 13.51
N MET A 199 -10.49 13.86 12.53
CA MET A 199 -10.33 12.41 12.59
C MET A 199 -9.08 11.95 13.38
N LEU A 200 -8.17 12.87 13.74
CA LEU A 200 -6.98 12.53 14.53
C LEU A 200 -7.29 12.64 16.02
N ASN A 201 -7.12 11.54 16.75
CA ASN A 201 -7.22 11.58 18.21
C ASN A 201 -5.89 12.03 18.82
N VAL A 202 -5.88 13.12 19.56
CA VAL A 202 -4.67 13.68 20.19
C VAL A 202 -4.67 13.30 21.68
N ASN A 203 -3.80 12.37 22.07
CA ASN A 203 -3.70 11.84 23.43
C ASN A 203 -2.28 12.04 24.00
N ASN A 204 -2.11 11.85 25.31
CA ASN A 204 -0.78 11.84 25.94
C ASN A 204 0.16 10.88 25.18
N VAL A 205 1.44 11.27 25.07
CA VAL A 205 2.44 10.65 24.21
C VAL A 205 2.42 9.12 24.27
N SER A 206 1.97 8.48 23.20
CA SER A 206 2.19 7.04 23.01
C SER A 206 3.68 6.78 22.82
N PRO A 207 4.27 5.74 23.44
CA PRO A 207 5.65 5.32 23.22
C PRO A 207 6.10 5.27 21.74
N ILE A 208 5.20 4.93 20.81
CA ILE A 208 5.50 4.91 19.37
C ILE A 208 5.69 6.34 18.80
N CYS A 209 4.99 7.34 19.34
CA CYS A 209 5.16 8.75 18.95
C CYS A 209 6.53 9.28 19.40
N LEU A 210 7.05 8.86 20.56
CA LEU A 210 8.41 9.21 21.00
C LEU A 210 9.47 8.68 20.02
N ALA A 211 9.28 7.45 19.55
CA ALA A 211 10.18 6.82 18.59
C ALA A 211 10.28 7.62 17.29
N TRP A 212 9.15 8.09 16.77
CA TRP A 212 9.12 8.97 15.61
C TRP A 212 9.76 10.34 15.86
N ILE A 213 9.50 10.95 17.02
CA ILE A 213 10.13 12.23 17.41
C ILE A 213 11.66 12.06 17.43
N GLU A 214 12.17 10.99 18.03
CA GLU A 214 13.61 10.70 18.10
C GLU A 214 14.21 10.57 16.68
N LEU A 215 13.54 9.83 15.78
CA LEU A 215 14.00 9.71 14.39
C LEU A 215 14.05 11.05 13.66
N PHE A 216 13.00 11.87 13.75
CA PHE A 216 12.97 13.18 13.10
C PHE A 216 13.96 14.17 13.74
N ASP A 217 14.21 14.09 15.05
CA ASP A 217 15.26 14.87 15.72
C ASP A 217 16.65 14.47 15.25
N GLU A 218 16.89 13.18 15.02
CA GLU A 218 18.15 12.70 14.43
C GLU A 218 18.32 13.19 12.98
N MET A 219 17.26 13.13 12.17
CA MET A 219 17.28 13.69 10.81
C MET A 219 17.58 15.20 10.81
N ALA A 220 16.97 15.96 11.72
CA ALA A 220 17.13 17.41 11.81
C ALA A 220 18.53 17.86 12.22
N LYS A 221 19.39 16.96 12.72
CA LYS A 221 20.81 17.26 12.99
C LYS A 221 21.65 17.27 11.71
N GLU A 222 21.25 16.52 10.69
CA GLU A 222 22.04 16.30 9.47
C GLU A 222 21.39 16.89 8.20
N ARG A 223 20.11 17.29 8.26
CA ARG A 223 19.32 17.78 7.13
C ARG A 223 18.68 19.14 7.37
N SER A 224 18.33 19.80 6.28
CA SER A 224 17.64 21.08 6.31
C SER A 224 16.23 20.94 6.88
N GLU A 225 15.75 22.02 7.51
CA GLU A 225 14.36 22.11 7.99
C GLU A 225 13.36 21.87 6.84
N LYS A 226 13.70 22.31 5.62
CA LYS A 226 12.87 22.11 4.42
C LYS A 226 12.71 20.63 4.10
N TRP A 227 13.79 19.86 4.16
CA TRP A 227 13.76 18.42 3.92
C TRP A 227 12.99 17.68 5.02
N VAL A 228 13.25 17.99 6.30
CA VAL A 228 12.55 17.37 7.44
C VAL A 228 11.05 17.62 7.37
N LYS A 229 10.63 18.84 7.04
CA LYS A 229 9.21 19.18 6.82
C LYS A 229 8.60 18.40 5.67
N ARG A 230 9.34 18.17 4.58
CA ARG A 230 8.83 17.39 3.43
C ARG A 230 8.55 15.94 3.82
N ILE A 231 9.52 15.25 4.43
CA ILE A 231 9.31 13.84 4.82
C ILE A 231 8.24 13.69 5.91
N ALA A 232 8.14 14.64 6.84
CA ALA A 232 7.03 14.70 7.78
C ALA A 232 5.68 14.85 7.05
N ASN A 233 5.57 15.77 6.09
CA ASN A 233 4.34 15.91 5.31
C ASN A 233 3.99 14.65 4.49
N GLU A 234 4.98 13.94 3.95
CA GLU A 234 4.77 12.66 3.27
C GLU A 234 4.25 11.56 4.22
N MET A 235 4.76 11.52 5.45
CA MET A 235 4.26 10.62 6.51
C MET A 235 2.81 10.94 6.93
N LYS A 236 2.49 12.23 7.08
CA LYS A 236 1.12 12.68 7.32
C LYS A 236 0.19 12.28 6.19
N PHE A 237 0.67 12.43 4.96
CA PHE A 237 -0.07 12.09 3.76
C PHE A 237 -0.37 10.58 3.66
N TRP A 238 0.64 9.75 3.93
CA TRP A 238 0.48 8.28 4.02
C TRP A 238 -0.65 7.92 4.98
N MET A 239 -0.62 8.44 6.21
CA MET A 239 -1.63 8.10 7.22
C MET A 239 -3.04 8.48 6.78
N PHE A 240 -3.23 9.71 6.29
CA PHE A 240 -4.56 10.13 5.83
C PHE A 240 -5.05 9.26 4.68
N SER A 241 -4.14 8.81 3.83
CA SER A 241 -4.46 7.85 2.78
C SER A 241 -4.92 6.50 3.36
N SER A 242 -4.33 6.03 4.46
CA SER A 242 -4.73 4.78 5.12
C SER A 242 -6.13 4.87 5.74
N ILE A 243 -6.55 6.05 6.22
CA ILE A 243 -7.92 6.30 6.68
C ILE A 243 -8.91 6.17 5.50
N GLU A 244 -8.58 6.74 4.34
CA GLU A 244 -9.42 6.65 3.14
C GLU A 244 -9.45 5.21 2.58
N GLU A 245 -8.34 4.48 2.58
CA GLU A 245 -8.31 3.06 2.21
C GLU A 245 -9.24 2.23 3.10
N ASN A 246 -9.25 2.49 4.41
CA ASN A 246 -10.19 1.88 5.35
C ASN A 246 -11.65 2.19 5.03
N LYS A 247 -11.97 3.42 4.59
CA LYS A 247 -13.33 3.78 4.16
C LYS A 247 -13.73 3.02 2.90
N ILE A 248 -12.82 2.92 1.92
CA ILE A 248 -13.02 2.15 0.69
C ILE A 248 -13.25 0.66 1.02
N ALA A 249 -12.45 0.08 1.92
CA ALA A 249 -12.62 -1.29 2.39
C ALA A 249 -14.00 -1.52 3.03
N LYS A 250 -14.47 -0.60 3.88
CA LYS A 250 -15.83 -0.67 4.47
C LYS A 250 -16.94 -0.54 3.44
N ILE A 251 -16.78 0.30 2.41
CA ILE A 251 -17.74 0.40 1.30
C ILE A 251 -17.80 -0.92 0.52
N PHE A 252 -16.63 -1.51 0.25
CA PHE A 252 -16.53 -2.82 -0.37
C PHE A 252 -17.26 -3.89 0.47
N GLU A 253 -16.96 -4.00 1.76
CA GLU A 253 -17.59 -4.95 2.68
C GLU A 253 -19.12 -4.85 2.66
N ARG A 254 -19.66 -3.63 2.66
CA ARG A 254 -21.11 -3.37 2.68
C ARG A 254 -21.81 -3.63 1.35
N THR A 255 -21.15 -3.35 0.23
CA THR A 255 -21.80 -3.32 -1.10
C THR A 255 -21.41 -4.47 -2.01
N GLY A 256 -20.31 -5.17 -1.70
CA GLY A 256 -19.68 -6.16 -2.58
C GLY A 256 -19.04 -5.58 -3.84
N LYS A 257 -19.01 -4.25 -4.00
CA LYS A 257 -18.43 -3.58 -5.16
C LYS A 257 -16.94 -3.35 -4.94
N HIS A 258 -16.12 -4.03 -5.72
CA HIS A 258 -14.66 -3.85 -5.73
C HIS A 258 -14.26 -2.63 -6.57
N PRO A 259 -13.21 -1.89 -6.20
CA PRO A 259 -12.62 -0.89 -7.09
C PRO A 259 -11.98 -1.57 -8.31
N THR A 260 -11.93 -0.86 -9.44
CA THR A 260 -11.05 -1.26 -10.54
C THR A 260 -9.59 -1.15 -10.13
N LEU A 261 -8.68 -1.83 -10.83
CA LEU A 261 -7.25 -1.74 -10.56
C LEU A 261 -6.74 -0.29 -10.56
N GLY A 262 -7.22 0.53 -11.50
CA GLY A 262 -6.88 1.96 -11.57
C GLY A 262 -7.42 2.76 -10.38
N GLN A 263 -8.65 2.49 -9.92
CA GLN A 263 -9.21 3.12 -8.71
C GLN A 263 -8.46 2.70 -7.46
N TYR A 264 -8.09 1.42 -7.37
CA TYR A 264 -7.31 0.86 -6.26
C TYR A 264 -5.96 1.58 -6.12
N PHE A 265 -5.21 1.74 -7.22
CA PHE A 265 -3.91 2.41 -7.18
C PHE A 265 -3.98 3.93 -6.98
N LYS A 266 -5.17 4.55 -7.00
CA LYS A 266 -5.28 5.95 -6.57
C LYS A 266 -4.91 6.11 -5.10
N ILE A 267 -5.21 5.12 -4.26
CA ILE A 267 -4.93 5.16 -2.82
C ILE A 267 -3.75 4.27 -2.43
N ARG A 268 -3.68 3.04 -2.96
CA ARG A 268 -2.68 2.04 -2.56
C ARG A 268 -1.24 2.50 -2.77
N LYS A 269 -0.98 3.30 -3.83
CA LYS A 269 0.36 3.83 -4.11
C LYS A 269 0.88 4.76 -3.01
N TYR A 270 -0.01 5.29 -2.17
CA TYR A 270 0.38 6.09 -1.02
C TYR A 270 0.42 5.25 0.25
N THR A 271 -0.58 4.39 0.47
CA THR A 271 -0.68 3.58 1.71
C THR A 271 0.37 2.49 1.82
N ILE A 272 0.99 2.07 0.71
CA ILE A 272 2.16 1.17 0.72
C ILE A 272 3.41 1.79 1.38
N GLY A 273 3.40 3.08 1.72
CA GLY A 273 4.46 3.72 2.52
C GLY A 273 5.75 4.05 1.78
N MET A 274 5.82 3.79 0.47
CA MET A 274 7.07 3.90 -0.29
C MET A 274 7.53 5.36 -0.53
N ILE A 275 6.61 6.33 -0.60
CA ILE A 275 6.95 7.74 -0.87
C ILE A 275 7.93 8.33 0.17
N PRO A 276 7.67 8.23 1.48
CA PRO A 276 8.65 8.61 2.49
C PRO A 276 9.99 7.85 2.41
N CYS A 277 9.97 6.54 2.09
CA CYS A 277 11.20 5.76 1.91
C CYS A 277 12.08 6.33 0.79
N LEU A 278 11.47 6.76 -0.32
CA LEU A 278 12.15 7.40 -1.43
C LEU A 278 12.80 8.73 -1.03
N SER A 279 12.13 9.54 -0.21
CA SER A 279 12.72 10.75 0.35
C SER A 279 13.87 10.41 1.32
N TYR A 280 13.76 9.33 2.08
CA TYR A 280 14.82 8.87 2.98
C TYR A 280 16.13 8.53 2.26
N ILE A 281 16.06 8.10 0.99
CA ILE A 281 17.25 7.84 0.18
C ILE A 281 18.16 9.08 0.12
N GLU A 282 17.59 10.29 0.08
CA GLU A 282 18.35 11.56 0.11
C GLU A 282 19.23 11.66 1.36
N ASN A 283 18.75 11.15 2.50
CA ASN A 283 19.54 11.04 3.72
C ASN A 283 20.68 10.02 3.58
N ILE A 284 20.41 8.89 2.93
CA ILE A 284 21.41 7.84 2.68
C ILE A 284 22.52 8.33 1.76
N ILE A 285 22.17 8.99 0.65
CA ILE A 285 23.13 9.47 -0.34
C ILE A 285 23.77 10.81 0.05
N ASN A 286 23.30 11.42 1.15
CA ASN A 286 23.75 12.73 1.65
C ASN A 286 23.57 13.85 0.62
N PHE A 287 22.40 13.90 -0.01
CA PHE A 287 22.06 14.89 -1.02
C PHE A 287 20.56 15.17 -0.99
N GLU A 288 20.18 16.41 -0.70
CA GLU A 288 18.78 16.85 -0.74
C GLU A 288 18.40 17.27 -2.16
N ILE A 289 17.46 16.54 -2.76
CA ILE A 289 17.00 16.81 -4.12
C ILE A 289 16.09 18.06 -4.08
N ASP A 290 16.37 19.02 -4.96
CA ASP A 290 15.52 20.21 -5.09
C ASP A 290 14.07 19.79 -5.42
N PRO A 291 13.06 20.26 -4.66
CA PRO A 291 11.66 20.02 -4.99
C PRO A 291 11.26 20.36 -6.42
N GLN A 292 11.93 21.30 -7.11
CA GLN A 292 11.65 21.58 -8.52
C GLN A 292 12.10 20.43 -9.44
N ILE A 293 13.17 19.72 -9.09
CA ILE A 293 13.60 18.50 -9.80
C ILE A 293 12.58 17.39 -9.58
N LEU A 294 12.07 17.26 -8.34
CA LEU A 294 11.04 16.28 -8.02
C LEU A 294 9.77 16.48 -8.88
N LYS A 295 9.47 17.71 -9.33
CA LYS A 295 8.34 18.06 -10.21
C LYS A 295 8.48 17.56 -11.64
N ASP A 296 9.68 17.14 -12.05
CA ASP A 296 9.87 16.57 -13.37
C ASP A 296 8.88 15.40 -13.60
N PRO A 297 8.11 15.40 -14.70
CA PRO A 297 7.10 14.38 -14.94
C PRO A 297 7.67 12.96 -15.00
N THR A 298 8.90 12.79 -15.49
CA THR A 298 9.59 11.50 -15.57
C THR A 298 9.94 11.02 -14.17
N LEU A 299 10.51 11.90 -13.33
CA LEU A 299 10.84 11.56 -11.95
C LEU A 299 9.59 11.28 -11.11
N LYS A 300 8.51 12.06 -11.31
CA LYS A 300 7.21 11.79 -10.69
C LYS A 300 6.67 10.41 -11.07
N ARG A 301 6.77 10.02 -12.34
CA ARG A 301 6.36 8.69 -12.80
C ARG A 301 7.23 7.58 -12.21
N ILE A 302 8.54 7.78 -12.10
CA ILE A 302 9.46 6.84 -11.44
C ILE A 302 9.06 6.63 -9.97
N ARG A 303 8.72 7.70 -9.24
CA ARG A 303 8.22 7.60 -7.86
C ARG A 303 6.90 6.82 -7.78
N ASP A 304 5.95 7.11 -8.67
CA ASP A 304 4.68 6.37 -8.75
C ASP A 304 4.91 4.87 -9.06
N LEU A 305 5.80 4.55 -10.01
CA LEU A 305 6.16 3.17 -10.35
C LEU A 305 6.78 2.45 -9.16
N SER A 306 7.65 3.12 -8.40
CA SER A 306 8.27 2.55 -7.20
C SER A 306 7.21 2.09 -6.20
N CYS A 307 6.19 2.92 -5.95
CA CYS A 307 5.07 2.56 -5.09
C CYS A 307 4.24 1.39 -5.64
N ILE A 308 3.90 1.44 -6.94
CA ILE A 308 3.05 0.42 -7.57
C ILE A 308 3.75 -0.94 -7.59
N LEU A 309 5.04 -0.99 -7.92
CA LEU A 309 5.81 -2.23 -7.97
C LEU A 309 5.90 -2.93 -6.61
N VAL A 310 6.16 -2.16 -5.54
CA VAL A 310 6.16 -2.70 -4.17
C VAL A 310 4.76 -3.16 -3.77
N ALA A 311 3.72 -2.40 -4.11
CA ALA A 311 2.34 -2.79 -3.81
C ALA A 311 1.92 -4.09 -4.53
N LEU A 312 2.25 -4.24 -5.82
CA LEU A 312 1.90 -5.44 -6.60
C LEU A 312 2.53 -6.71 -6.03
N THR A 313 3.79 -6.65 -5.60
CA THR A 313 4.45 -7.81 -5.00
C THR A 313 3.97 -8.08 -3.58
N ASN A 314 3.80 -7.03 -2.76
CA ASN A 314 3.20 -7.16 -1.44
C ASN A 314 1.83 -7.85 -1.52
N ASP A 315 0.95 -7.34 -2.37
CA ASP A 315 -0.39 -7.86 -2.61
C ASP A 315 -0.38 -9.34 -3.05
N ALA A 316 0.59 -9.76 -3.85
CA ALA A 316 0.68 -11.14 -4.30
C ALA A 316 1.05 -12.11 -3.17
N PHE A 317 2.06 -11.76 -2.36
CA PHE A 317 2.49 -12.61 -1.26
C PHE A 317 1.57 -12.50 -0.03
N SER A 318 0.89 -11.37 0.17
CA SER A 318 -0.12 -11.20 1.23
C SER A 318 -1.50 -11.73 0.87
N PHE A 319 -1.70 -12.22 -0.35
CA PHE A 319 -3.03 -12.47 -0.89
C PHE A 319 -3.92 -13.40 -0.04
N TRP A 320 -3.35 -14.41 0.60
CA TRP A 320 -4.12 -15.30 1.48
C TRP A 320 -4.70 -14.54 2.69
N LYS A 321 -3.92 -13.61 3.28
CA LYS A 321 -4.33 -12.74 4.40
C LYS A 321 -5.48 -11.86 3.94
N ASP A 322 -5.33 -11.27 2.76
CA ASP A 322 -6.26 -10.30 2.23
C ASP A 322 -7.59 -10.93 1.83
N ILE A 323 -7.60 -12.12 1.22
CA ILE A 323 -8.85 -12.85 0.99
C ILE A 323 -9.51 -13.23 2.31
N HIS A 324 -8.75 -13.78 3.27
CA HIS A 324 -9.29 -14.23 4.54
C HIS A 324 -10.00 -13.09 5.28
N ASN A 325 -9.40 -11.89 5.26
CA ASN A 325 -9.93 -10.70 5.93
C ASN A 325 -10.90 -9.88 5.05
N ASN A 326 -11.23 -10.36 3.84
CA ASN A 326 -12.04 -9.63 2.86
C ASN A 326 -11.50 -8.19 2.60
N TRP A 327 -10.18 -8.08 2.49
CA TRP A 327 -9.45 -6.84 2.23
C TRP A 327 -9.30 -6.59 0.72
N VAL A 328 -9.13 -5.31 0.37
CA VAL A 328 -8.95 -4.89 -1.02
C VAL A 328 -7.49 -5.10 -1.43
N ASN A 329 -7.29 -5.77 -2.56
CA ASN A 329 -5.98 -6.17 -3.07
C ASN A 329 -6.01 -6.12 -4.60
N SER A 330 -4.90 -5.81 -5.27
CA SER A 330 -4.82 -5.71 -6.74
C SER A 330 -5.31 -6.96 -7.48
N ILE A 331 -5.01 -8.16 -6.99
CA ILE A 331 -5.47 -9.43 -7.59
C ILE A 331 -6.97 -9.60 -7.40
N ASN A 332 -7.50 -9.26 -6.22
CA ASN A 332 -8.94 -9.26 -5.96
C ASN A 332 -9.66 -8.24 -6.85
N ALA A 333 -9.09 -7.05 -7.04
CA ALA A 333 -9.63 -6.02 -7.92
C ALA A 333 -9.74 -6.56 -9.36
N VAL A 334 -8.65 -7.08 -9.93
CA VAL A 334 -8.64 -7.64 -11.30
C VAL A 334 -9.60 -8.81 -11.44
N ALA A 335 -9.57 -9.79 -10.53
CA ALA A 335 -10.43 -10.96 -10.60
C ALA A 335 -11.92 -10.56 -10.64
N ARG A 336 -12.30 -9.59 -9.82
CA ARG A 336 -13.69 -9.18 -9.63
C ARG A 336 -14.19 -8.27 -10.74
N THR A 337 -13.39 -7.28 -11.15
CA THR A 337 -13.80 -6.33 -12.20
C THR A 337 -13.74 -6.93 -13.60
N ASN A 338 -12.86 -7.91 -13.83
CA ASN A 338 -12.71 -8.55 -15.13
C ASN A 338 -13.42 -9.91 -15.22
N HIS A 339 -14.08 -10.34 -14.14
CA HIS A 339 -14.79 -11.61 -14.05
C HIS A 339 -13.92 -12.84 -14.39
N VAL A 340 -12.68 -12.84 -13.91
CA VAL A 340 -11.70 -13.93 -14.10
C VAL A 340 -11.42 -14.67 -12.79
N ASN A 341 -10.86 -15.88 -12.88
CA ASN A 341 -10.40 -16.60 -11.68
C ASN A 341 -9.10 -15.97 -11.13
N TYR A 342 -8.68 -16.39 -9.93
CA TYR A 342 -7.47 -15.83 -9.32
C TYR A 342 -6.21 -16.20 -10.11
N GLU A 343 -6.12 -17.39 -10.69
CA GLU A 343 -4.99 -17.77 -11.56
C GLU A 343 -4.76 -16.77 -12.71
N GLU A 344 -5.82 -16.44 -13.45
CA GLU A 344 -5.74 -15.48 -14.55
C GLU A 344 -5.49 -14.05 -14.03
N ALA A 345 -6.05 -13.69 -12.88
CA ALA A 345 -5.78 -12.39 -12.26
C ALA A 345 -4.31 -12.26 -11.84
N PHE A 346 -3.72 -13.31 -11.24
CA PHE A 346 -2.30 -13.38 -10.91
C PHE A 346 -1.43 -13.24 -12.15
N LYS A 347 -1.72 -14.03 -13.20
CA LYS A 347 -1.00 -13.94 -14.47
C LYS A 347 -0.97 -12.51 -15.01
N ARG A 348 -2.13 -11.82 -15.01
CA ARG A 348 -2.22 -10.43 -15.47
C ARG A 348 -1.43 -9.47 -14.59
N ILE A 349 -1.51 -9.63 -13.27
CA ILE A 349 -0.77 -8.81 -12.30
C ILE A 349 0.74 -9.00 -12.45
N THR A 350 1.21 -10.23 -12.66
CA THR A 350 2.64 -10.51 -12.87
C THR A 350 3.14 -9.97 -14.21
N ILE A 351 2.37 -10.11 -15.30
CA ILE A 351 2.71 -9.51 -16.60
C ILE A 351 2.79 -7.98 -16.46
N PHE A 352 1.77 -7.37 -15.84
CA PHE A 352 1.72 -5.92 -15.62
C PHE A 352 2.89 -5.42 -14.78
N HIS A 353 3.23 -6.10 -13.68
CA HIS A 353 4.42 -5.79 -12.89
C HIS A 353 5.70 -5.78 -13.76
N ASN A 354 5.90 -6.84 -14.55
CA ASN A 354 7.12 -6.98 -15.35
C ASN A 354 7.22 -5.91 -16.45
N GLU A 355 6.10 -5.46 -17.00
CA GLU A 355 6.04 -4.31 -17.92
C GLU A 355 6.41 -3.00 -17.20
N LEU A 356 5.92 -2.79 -15.97
CA LEU A 356 6.23 -1.60 -15.18
C LEU A 356 7.71 -1.53 -14.74
N VAL A 357 8.34 -2.68 -14.49
CA VAL A 357 9.80 -2.74 -14.24
C VAL A 357 10.59 -2.26 -15.46
N GLN A 358 10.18 -2.69 -16.67
CA GLN A 358 10.80 -2.21 -17.91
C GLN A 358 10.55 -0.71 -18.14
N GLU A 359 9.35 -0.24 -17.83
CA GLU A 359 9.02 1.19 -17.87
C GLU A 359 9.91 2.00 -16.93
N PHE A 360 10.11 1.52 -15.69
CA PHE A 360 10.97 2.18 -14.70
C PHE A 360 12.38 2.42 -15.25
N ASP A 361 13.03 1.37 -15.76
CA ASP A 361 14.41 1.50 -16.26
C ASP A 361 14.50 2.32 -17.55
N LYS A 362 13.49 2.23 -18.42
CA LYS A 362 13.41 3.09 -19.59
C LYS A 362 13.35 4.57 -19.18
N LEU A 363 12.49 4.92 -18.23
CA LEU A 363 12.35 6.29 -17.75
C LEU A 363 13.61 6.77 -17.01
N ALA A 364 14.22 5.92 -16.20
CA ALA A 364 15.48 6.22 -15.51
C ALA A 364 16.61 6.61 -16.48
N ASN A 365 16.61 6.02 -17.69
CA ASN A 365 17.58 6.33 -18.75
C ASN A 365 17.20 7.57 -19.59
N CYS A 366 15.98 8.09 -19.45
CA CYS A 366 15.46 9.23 -20.21
C CYS A 366 15.35 10.52 -19.37
N LEU A 367 15.82 10.52 -18.12
CA LEU A 367 15.80 11.72 -17.28
C LEU A 367 16.63 12.85 -17.92
N PRO A 368 16.19 14.11 -17.77
CA PRO A 368 16.96 15.24 -18.24
C PRO A 368 18.28 15.37 -17.47
N ASN A 369 19.23 16.11 -18.05
CA ASN A 369 20.48 16.41 -17.37
C ASN A 369 20.35 17.72 -16.58
N TRP A 370 20.86 17.72 -15.35
CA TRP A 370 21.10 18.90 -14.51
C TRP A 370 22.61 19.18 -14.44
N ASP A 371 23.07 19.84 -13.38
CA ASP A 371 24.49 19.95 -13.07
C ASP A 371 25.10 18.58 -12.70
N GLN A 372 26.43 18.52 -12.69
CA GLN A 372 27.18 17.28 -12.48
C GLN A 372 26.91 16.63 -11.12
N GLU A 373 26.77 17.42 -10.05
CA GLU A 373 26.55 16.93 -8.70
C GLU A 373 25.15 16.32 -8.58
N THR A 374 24.14 17.05 -9.05
CA THR A 374 22.75 16.60 -9.11
C THR A 374 22.60 15.32 -9.93
N ASN A 375 23.20 15.26 -11.12
CA ASN A 375 23.14 14.06 -11.98
C ASN A 375 23.75 12.85 -11.28
N TYR A 376 24.85 13.04 -10.55
CA TYR A 376 25.49 11.96 -9.79
C TYR A 376 24.61 11.49 -8.63
N ALA A 377 24.01 12.42 -7.88
CA ALA A 377 23.08 12.13 -6.81
C ALA A 377 21.83 11.39 -7.29
N ILE A 378 21.21 11.84 -8.39
CA ILE A 378 20.03 11.18 -8.99
C ILE A 378 20.36 9.77 -9.44
N LYS A 379 21.53 9.52 -10.03
CA LYS A 379 21.97 8.16 -10.39
C LYS A 379 22.05 7.24 -9.17
N LYS A 380 22.63 7.72 -8.06
CA LYS A 380 22.65 6.97 -6.80
C LYS A 380 21.25 6.76 -6.23
N TRP A 381 20.42 7.80 -6.25
CA TRP A 381 19.05 7.75 -5.77
C TRP A 381 18.22 6.70 -6.53
N LEU A 382 18.37 6.62 -7.85
CA LEU A 382 17.73 5.61 -8.69
C LEU A 382 18.20 4.20 -8.35
N GLN A 383 19.50 4.01 -8.12
CA GLN A 383 20.03 2.70 -7.72
C GLN A 383 19.49 2.26 -6.36
N CYS A 384 19.51 3.14 -5.36
CA CYS A 384 18.89 2.88 -4.06
C CYS A 384 17.38 2.59 -4.19
N THR A 385 16.69 3.27 -5.11
CA THR A 385 15.26 3.03 -5.37
C THR A 385 15.03 1.61 -5.91
N ARG A 386 15.84 1.15 -6.87
CA ARG A 386 15.79 -0.23 -7.39
C ARG A 386 16.01 -1.26 -6.28
N GLU A 387 17.05 -1.04 -5.47
CA GLU A 387 17.40 -1.90 -4.35
C GLU A 387 16.28 -1.96 -3.30
N MET A 388 15.63 -0.83 -3.00
CA MET A 388 14.47 -0.81 -2.11
C MET A 388 13.27 -1.57 -2.69
N ILE A 389 12.92 -1.34 -3.96
CA ILE A 389 11.79 -2.04 -4.60
C ILE A 389 12.01 -3.55 -4.54
N ARG A 390 13.19 -4.01 -4.95
CA ARG A 390 13.56 -5.43 -4.90
C ARG A 390 13.63 -5.93 -3.46
N GLY A 391 14.17 -5.14 -2.54
CA GLY A 391 14.32 -5.52 -1.14
C GLY A 391 12.99 -5.73 -0.43
N PHE A 392 11.99 -4.89 -0.72
CA PHE A 392 10.63 -5.08 -0.20
C PHE A 392 9.90 -6.25 -0.87
N ALA A 393 10.18 -6.55 -2.14
CA ALA A 393 9.67 -7.76 -2.78
C ALA A 393 10.23 -9.03 -2.13
N GLU A 394 11.51 -9.02 -1.76
CA GLU A 394 12.15 -10.12 -1.02
C GLU A 394 11.57 -10.29 0.37
N PHE A 395 11.33 -9.18 1.08
CA PHE A 395 10.57 -9.20 2.31
C PHE A 395 9.21 -9.86 2.14
N ALA A 396 8.44 -9.45 1.12
CA ALA A 396 7.14 -10.03 0.85
C ALA A 396 7.22 -11.55 0.58
N ALA A 397 8.27 -12.00 -0.11
CA ALA A 397 8.47 -13.41 -0.45
C ALA A 397 8.94 -14.29 0.72
N LYS A 398 9.75 -13.75 1.63
CA LYS A 398 10.49 -14.52 2.65
C LYS A 398 9.96 -14.36 4.07
N ALA A 399 9.31 -13.25 4.40
CA ALA A 399 8.92 -12.96 5.77
C ALA A 399 7.85 -13.92 6.29
N ASN A 400 8.02 -14.36 7.53
CA ASN A 400 7.13 -15.32 8.20
C ASN A 400 5.66 -14.84 8.21
N ARG A 401 5.42 -13.53 8.28
CA ARG A 401 4.07 -12.94 8.20
C ARG A 401 3.28 -13.33 6.96
N TYR A 402 3.93 -13.67 5.86
CA TYR A 402 3.29 -14.05 4.59
C TYR A 402 3.33 -15.55 4.30
N THR A 403 4.17 -16.32 5.00
CA THR A 403 4.40 -17.74 4.68
C THR A 403 3.52 -18.71 5.48
N LYS A 404 2.84 -18.26 6.54
CA LYS A 404 2.01 -19.09 7.44
C LYS A 404 0.93 -19.92 6.74
N ASN A 405 0.29 -19.37 5.72
CA ASN A 405 -0.74 -20.05 4.97
C ASN A 405 -0.44 -20.03 3.47
N LYS A 406 -1.02 -21.00 2.76
CA LYS A 406 -0.88 -21.16 1.32
C LYS A 406 -2.25 -21.25 0.66
N ILE A 407 -2.30 -20.83 -0.60
CA ILE A 407 -3.49 -20.94 -1.42
C ILE A 407 -3.41 -22.25 -2.20
N VAL A 408 -4.38 -23.12 -2.00
CA VAL A 408 -4.47 -24.44 -2.64
C VAL A 408 -5.59 -24.43 -3.67
N THR A 409 -5.31 -24.84 -4.90
CA THR A 409 -6.28 -24.95 -6.00
C THR A 409 -7.30 -26.07 -5.76
N ARG A 410 -8.30 -26.21 -6.64
CA ARG A 410 -9.21 -27.37 -6.61
C ARG A 410 -8.51 -28.71 -6.82
N ASP A 411 -7.47 -28.73 -7.65
CA ASP A 411 -6.72 -29.94 -7.98
C ASP A 411 -5.60 -30.23 -6.97
N ASP A 412 -5.73 -29.70 -5.74
CA ASP A 412 -4.80 -29.85 -4.61
C ASP A 412 -3.34 -29.45 -4.93
N PHE A 413 -3.14 -28.44 -5.77
CA PHE A 413 -1.84 -27.79 -5.95
C PHE A 413 -1.73 -26.54 -5.09
N VAL A 414 -0.55 -26.29 -4.55
CA VAL A 414 -0.26 -25.01 -3.89
C VAL A 414 0.20 -24.00 -4.95
N LEU A 415 -0.48 -22.86 -5.01
CA LEU A 415 -0.04 -21.72 -5.81
C LEU A 415 1.22 -21.12 -5.18
N GLU A 416 2.30 -21.06 -5.95
CA GLU A 416 3.51 -20.37 -5.54
C GLU A 416 3.84 -19.22 -6.47
N PHE A 417 4.17 -18.09 -5.86
CA PHE A 417 4.75 -16.92 -6.50
C PHE A 417 6.24 -16.92 -6.24
N SER A 418 7.00 -16.40 -7.19
CA SER A 418 8.45 -16.33 -7.05
C SER A 418 8.98 -15.03 -7.60
N LEU A 419 10.16 -14.66 -7.12
CA LEU A 419 10.97 -13.61 -7.71
C LEU A 419 11.91 -14.24 -8.74
N GLY A 420 12.14 -13.54 -9.84
CA GLY A 420 13.08 -13.92 -10.87
C GLY A 420 14.02 -12.77 -11.21
N TYR A 421 15.23 -13.12 -11.63
CA TYR A 421 16.26 -12.15 -11.98
C TYR A 421 16.75 -12.41 -13.40
N ASN A 422 16.75 -11.39 -14.25
CA ASN A 422 17.06 -11.55 -15.67
C ASN A 422 17.70 -10.34 -16.33
#